data_AF-A0A838FF29-F1
#
_entry.id   AF-A0A838FF29-F1
#
_cell.length_a   1.000
_cell.length_b   1.000
_cell.length_c   1.000
_cell.angle_alpha   90.00
_cell.angle_beta   90.00
_cell.angle_gamma   90.00
#
_symmetry.space_group_name_H-M   'P 1'
#
loop_
_entity.id
_entity.type
_entity.pdbx_description
1 polymer ?
#
loop_
_entity_poly.entity_id
_entity_poly.type
_entity_poly.pdbx_seq_one_letter_code
_entity_poly.pdbx_strand_id
1 'polypeptide(L)' 'MHDIEPYYHWRDIYISEDDKLSPFFGREYSEFEYTNAIYNFFIHPQWDSFGSPTLYIKVLYADYEHHFVVME' A
#
# COMPACT_ATOMS: atom_id res chain seq x y z
N MET A 1 11.44 -8.99 3.26
CA MET A 1 10.25 -8.29 2.75
C MET A 1 9.03 -8.52 3.64
N HIS A 2 8.92 -9.70 4.27
CA HIS A 2 8.01 -9.94 5.40
C HIS A 2 8.11 -8.88 6.51
N ASP A 3 9.32 -8.49 6.91
CA ASP A 3 9.55 -7.46 7.95
C ASP A 3 9.61 -6.02 7.39
N ILE A 4 9.49 -5.86 6.07
CA ILE A 4 9.51 -4.53 5.47
C ILE A 4 8.05 -4.10 5.43
N GLU A 5 7.66 -3.26 6.38
CA GLU A 5 6.36 -2.61 6.43
C GLU A 5 6.43 -1.22 5.77
N PRO A 6 5.32 -0.74 5.19
CA PRO A 6 5.20 0.66 4.83
C PRO A 6 5.40 1.56 6.05
N TYR A 7 6.01 2.73 5.87
CA TYR A 7 6.32 3.59 7.00
C TYR A 7 5.05 4.14 7.68
N TYR A 8 4.79 3.70 8.90
CA TYR A 8 3.50 3.89 9.58
C TYR A 8 3.11 5.36 9.81
N HIS A 9 4.07 6.27 9.97
CA HIS A 9 3.80 7.69 10.23
C HIS A 9 3.16 8.43 9.04
N TRP A 10 3.17 7.87 7.83
CA TRP A 10 2.43 8.48 6.71
C TRP A 10 0.92 8.37 6.90
N ARG A 11 0.42 7.41 7.69
CA ARG A 11 -1.01 7.25 7.96
C ARG A 11 -1.62 8.46 8.68
N ASP A 12 -0.81 9.20 9.43
CA ASP A 12 -1.26 10.45 10.07
C ASP A 12 -1.51 11.56 9.03
N ILE A 13 -0.95 11.42 7.83
CA ILE A 13 -1.01 12.41 6.74
C ILE A 13 -2.04 12.00 5.70
N TYR A 14 -2.03 10.73 5.30
CA TYR A 14 -2.87 10.20 4.23
C TYR A 14 -3.05 8.69 4.35
N ILE A 15 -4.26 8.23 4.08
CA ILE A 15 -4.64 6.82 4.12
C ILE A 15 -5.32 6.48 2.79
N SER A 16 -4.67 5.62 1.99
CA SER A 16 -5.13 5.28 0.64
C SER A 16 -6.43 4.48 0.62
N GLU A 17 -6.76 3.78 1.70
CA GLU A 17 -8.02 3.02 1.79
C GLU A 17 -9.24 3.88 2.14
N ASP A 18 -9.04 5.06 2.73
CA ASP A 18 -10.12 5.98 3.11
C ASP A 18 -10.43 7.02 2.01
N ASP A 19 -9.53 7.18 1.03
CA ASP A 19 -9.70 8.11 -0.08
C ASP A 19 -10.56 7.51 -1.21
N LYS A 20 -11.73 8.09 -1.45
CA LYS A 20 -12.68 7.67 -2.50
C LYS A 20 -12.13 7.71 -3.92
N LEU A 21 -11.10 8.54 -4.16
CA LEU A 21 -10.46 8.69 -5.46
C LEU A 21 -9.23 7.78 -5.62
N SER A 22 -8.82 7.11 -4.55
CA SER A 22 -7.73 6.16 -4.57
C SER A 22 -8.16 4.85 -5.26
N PRO A 23 -7.29 4.21 -6.05
CA PRO A 23 -7.54 2.86 -6.57
C PRO A 23 -7.61 1.80 -5.46
N PHE A 24 -7.20 2.14 -4.25
CA PHE A 24 -7.20 1.27 -3.07
C PHE A 24 -8.34 1.59 -2.08
N PHE A 25 -9.31 2.42 -2.48
CA PHE A 25 -10.45 2.78 -1.63
C PHE A 25 -11.22 1.56 -1.13
N GLY A 26 -11.50 1.51 0.18
CA GLY A 26 -12.25 0.45 0.83
C GLY A 26 -11.51 -0.88 0.97
N ARG A 27 -10.19 -0.90 0.73
CA ARG A 27 -9.37 -2.10 0.90
C ARG A 27 -9.14 -2.35 2.39
N GLU A 28 -9.43 -3.56 2.86
CA GLU A 28 -9.10 -4.00 4.21
C GLU A 28 -7.78 -4.78 4.19
N TYR A 29 -6.80 -4.33 4.96
CA TYR A 29 -5.54 -5.03 5.13
C TYR A 29 -5.62 -6.00 6.31
N SER A 30 -5.16 -7.23 6.09
CA SER A 30 -4.97 -8.17 7.20
C SER A 30 -3.73 -7.81 7.99
N GLU A 31 -3.77 -7.86 9.32
CA GLU A 31 -2.58 -7.64 10.16
C GLU A 31 -1.81 -8.93 10.44
N PHE A 32 -2.41 -10.09 10.19
CA PHE A 32 -1.87 -11.39 10.62
C PHE A 32 -1.73 -12.40 9.48
N GLU A 33 -2.51 -12.27 8.41
CA GLU A 33 -2.49 -13.22 7.29
C GLU A 33 -1.66 -12.70 6.12
N TYR A 34 -0.57 -13.41 5.82
CA TYR A 34 0.24 -13.17 4.64
C TYR A 34 -0.40 -13.87 3.44
N THR A 35 -0.97 -13.09 2.53
CA THR A 35 -1.64 -13.59 1.32
C THR A 35 -0.73 -13.59 0.09
N ASN A 36 0.30 -12.77 0.10
CA ASN A 36 1.16 -12.52 -1.06
C ASN A 36 2.58 -13.05 -0.82
N ALA A 37 3.15 -13.69 -1.83
CA ALA A 37 4.52 -14.17 -1.81
C ALA A 37 5.21 -13.87 -3.16
N ILE A 38 6.46 -13.39 -3.09
CA ILE A 38 7.34 -13.28 -4.24
C ILE A 38 8.50 -14.25 -4.01
N TYR A 39 8.63 -15.24 -4.90
CA TYR A 39 9.57 -16.35 -4.76
C TYR A 39 9.42 -17.05 -3.39
N ASN A 40 10.46 -16.95 -2.54
CA ASN A 40 10.51 -17.58 -1.23
C ASN A 40 10.23 -16.58 -0.09
N PHE A 41 9.73 -15.38 -0.39
CA PHE A 41 9.46 -14.34 0.60
C PHE A 41 7.97 -14.01 0.65
N PHE A 42 7.40 -14.05 1.85
CA PHE A 42 6.11 -13.44 2.12
C PHE A 42 6.22 -11.91 2.08
N ILE A 43 5.18 -11.27 1.57
CA ILE A 43 5.05 -9.82 1.46
C ILE A 43 4.16 -9.35 2.59
N HIS A 44 4.61 -8.33 3.33
CA HIS A 44 3.80 -7.77 4.40
C HIS A 44 2.42 -7.34 3.85
N PRO A 45 1.32 -7.73 4.51
CA PRO A 45 -0.02 -7.55 3.95
C PRO A 45 -0.43 -6.10 3.74
N GLN A 46 0.27 -5.14 4.35
CA GLN A 46 0.02 -3.70 4.19
C GLN A 46 0.47 -3.13 2.83
N TRP A 47 1.21 -3.89 2.03
CA TRP A 47 1.61 -3.50 0.67
C TRP A 47 0.51 -3.72 -0.35
N ASP A 48 0.35 -2.77 -1.27
CA ASP A 48 -0.68 -2.81 -2.29
C ASP A 48 -0.21 -3.49 -3.58
N SER A 49 -0.94 -4.52 -4.01
CA SER A 49 -0.82 -5.07 -5.36
C SER A 49 -1.56 -4.18 -6.36
N PHE A 50 -0.89 -3.89 -7.48
CA PHE A 50 -1.39 -3.06 -8.59
C PHE A 50 -1.38 -3.81 -9.94
N GLY A 51 -1.35 -5.14 -9.92
CA GLY A 51 -1.36 -5.99 -11.11
C GLY A 51 0.01 -6.44 -11.61
N SER A 52 1.10 -6.00 -10.96
CA SER A 52 2.42 -6.61 -11.15
C SER A 52 2.56 -7.87 -10.30
N PRO A 53 3.16 -8.97 -10.83
CA PRO A 53 3.41 -10.18 -10.05
C PRO A 53 4.55 -10.03 -9.03
N THR A 54 5.44 -9.04 -9.23
CA THR A 54 6.68 -8.90 -8.45
C THR A 54 6.89 -7.51 -7.86
N LEU A 55 5.97 -6.57 -8.10
CA LEU A 55 6.05 -5.22 -7.55
C LEU A 55 4.80 -4.94 -6.74
N TYR A 56 5.02 -4.27 -5.62
CA TYR A 56 3.99 -3.77 -4.73
C TYR A 56 4.30 -2.31 -4.47
N ILE A 57 3.28 -1.56 -4.09
CA ILE A 57 3.40 -0.14 -3.80
C ILE A 57 2.67 0.21 -2.51
N LYS A 58 2.94 1.40 -1.98
CA LYS A 58 2.06 2.10 -1.04
C LYS A 58 1.90 3.54 -1.47
N VAL A 59 0.67 4.03 -1.53
CA VAL A 59 0.41 5.46 -1.76
C VAL A 59 0.54 6.19 -0.43
N LEU A 60 1.51 7.08 -0.35
CA LEU A 60 1.84 7.84 0.86
C LEU A 60 1.13 9.19 0.91
N TYR A 61 0.83 9.77 -0.25
CA TYR A 61 0.14 11.04 -0.38
C TYR A 61 -0.35 11.25 -1.81
N ALA A 62 -1.56 11.80 -1.98
CA ALA A 62 -2.10 12.22 -3.26
C ALA A 62 -2.59 13.66 -3.18
N ASP A 63 -2.12 14.52 -4.10
CA ASP A 63 -2.64 15.88 -4.29
C ASP A 63 -3.33 15.97 -5.65
N TYR A 64 -4.65 16.07 -5.60
CA TYR A 64 -5.49 16.14 -6.79
C TYR A 64 -5.52 17.53 -7.44
N GLU A 65 -5.23 18.60 -6.70
CA GLU A 65 -5.19 19.97 -7.22
C GLU A 65 -3.87 20.23 -7.96
N HIS A 66 -2.76 19.76 -7.40
CA HIS A 66 -1.43 19.87 -8.00
C HIS A 66 -1.05 18.66 -8.88
N HIS A 67 -1.95 17.67 -9.00
CA HIS A 67 -1.83 16.48 -9.85
C HIS A 67 -0.54 15.67 -9.65
N PHE A 68 -0.18 15.39 -8.40
CA PHE A 68 0.95 14.51 -8.09
C PHE A 68 0.64 13.50 -6.98
N VAL A 69 1.47 12.46 -6.92
CA VAL A 69 1.35 11.41 -5.90
C VAL A 69 2.75 11.04 -5.40
N VAL A 70 2.87 10.72 -4.12
CA VAL A 70 4.07 10.16 -3.51
C VAL A 70 3.78 8.70 -3.17
N MET A 71 4.66 7.80 -3.62
CA MET A 71 4.52 6.35 -3.43
C MET A 71 5.87 5.74 -3.04
N GLU A 72 5.82 4.65 -2.27
CA GLU A 72 6.95 3.76 -1.98
C GLU A 72 6.72 2.35 -2.52
#